data_AF-Q4SJ47-F1
#
_entry.id   AF-Q4SJ47-F1
#
_cell.length_a   1.000
_cell.length_b   1.000
_cell.length_c   1.000
_cell.angle_alpha   90.00
_cell.angle_beta   90.00
_cell.angle_gamma   90.00
#
_symmetry.space_group_name_H-M   'P 1'
#
loop_
_entity.id
_entity.type
_entity.pdbx_description
1 polymer ?
#
loop_
_entity_poly.entity_id
_entity_poly.type
_entity_poly.pdbx_seq_one_letter_code
_entity_poly.pdbx_strand_id
1 'polypeptide(L)' 'MSFTEHSACECRVKPDVNKPDDKKCGPCCDHCSEKRKRLFVQDPVTCRCSCKHTDEHCKDRQLELNERTCKCDKPRR' A
#
# COMPACT_ATOMS: atom_id res chain seq x y z
N MET A 1 -31.91 -9.15 8.62
CA MET A 1 -31.05 -9.96 7.74
C MET A 1 -29.62 -9.61 8.07
N SER A 2 -28.86 -10.51 8.68
CA SER A 2 -27.46 -10.30 9.08
C SER A 2 -26.53 -10.91 8.05
N PHE A 3 -25.53 -10.15 7.60
CA PHE A 3 -24.49 -10.63 6.69
C PHE A 3 -23.36 -11.30 7.48
N THR A 4 -22.77 -12.34 6.90
CA THR A 4 -21.65 -13.08 7.49
C THR A 4 -20.34 -12.38 7.12
N GLU A 5 -19.69 -11.77 8.11
CA GLU A 5 -18.37 -11.18 7.95
C GLU A 5 -17.29 -12.19 8.33
N HIS A 6 -16.24 -12.28 7.50
CA HIS A 6 -15.09 -13.13 7.77
C HIS A 6 -13.94 -12.26 8.28
N SER A 7 -13.33 -12.67 9.39
CA SER A 7 -12.21 -11.96 10.02
C SER A 7 -10.84 -12.29 9.39
N ALA A 8 -10.75 -13.38 8.61
CA ALA A 8 -9.51 -13.82 7.97
C ALA A 8 -9.80 -14.51 6.62
N CYS A 9 -8.83 -14.45 5.71
CA CYS A 9 -8.87 -15.11 4.41
C CYS A 9 -7.66 -16.02 4.23
N GLU A 10 -7.87 -17.18 3.60
CA GLU A 10 -6.79 -18.10 3.21
C GLU A 10 -6.70 -18.20 1.69
N CYS A 11 -5.48 -18.18 1.16
CA CYS A 11 -5.22 -18.45 -0.26
C CYS A 11 -5.36 -19.94 -0.56
N ARG A 12 -6.43 -20.36 -1.26
CA ARG A 12 -6.54 -21.70 -1.84
C ARG A 12 -6.16 -21.68 -3.33
N VAL A 13 -5.23 -22.55 -3.72
CA VAL A 13 -4.87 -22.77 -5.13
C VAL A 13 -6.03 -23.50 -5.80
N LYS A 14 -6.57 -22.94 -6.89
CA LYS A 14 -7.57 -23.65 -7.71
C LYS A 14 -6.86 -24.68 -8.59
N PRO A 15 -7.32 -25.95 -8.61
CA PRO A 15 -6.62 -27.05 -9.27
C PRO A 15 -6.57 -26.94 -10.81
N ASP A 16 -7.44 -26.14 -11.44
CA ASP A 16 -7.59 -26.11 -12.91
C ASP A 16 -6.67 -25.10 -13.65
N VAL A 17 -5.80 -24.38 -12.95
CA VAL A 17 -4.89 -23.40 -13.56
C VAL A 17 -3.49 -23.98 -13.68
N ASN A 18 -3.28 -24.81 -14.71
CA ASN A 18 -1.95 -25.27 -15.16
C ASN A 18 -1.17 -24.13 -15.88
N LYS A 19 -0.89 -23.04 -15.15
CA LYS A 19 0.14 -22.07 -15.51
C LYS A 19 0.90 -21.73 -14.23
N PRO A 20 2.22 -21.96 -14.16
CA PRO A 20 3.03 -21.44 -13.07
C PRO A 20 3.24 -19.95 -13.31
N ASP A 21 2.16 -19.17 -13.24
CA ASP A 21 2.32 -17.76 -12.97
C ASP A 21 2.78 -17.72 -11.51
N ASP A 22 4.03 -17.30 -11.30
CA ASP A 22 4.69 -16.97 -10.03
C ASP A 22 3.95 -15.83 -9.27
N LYS A 23 2.62 -15.86 -9.26
CA LYS A 23 1.76 -15.11 -8.34
C LYS A 23 1.84 -15.81 -7.00
N LYS A 24 3.04 -15.78 -6.40
CA LYS A 24 3.21 -15.93 -4.96
C LYS A 24 2.08 -15.12 -4.34
N CYS A 25 1.20 -15.75 -3.57
CA CYS A 25 0.37 -14.99 -2.65
C CYS A 25 1.36 -14.19 -1.81
N GLY A 26 1.50 -12.90 -2.14
CA GLY A 26 2.19 -11.97 -1.27
C GLY A 26 1.50 -12.04 0.09
N PRO A 27 2.21 -11.79 1.18
CA PRO A 27 1.58 -11.70 2.49
C PRO A 27 0.32 -10.81 2.37
N CYS A 28 -0.75 -11.21 3.06
CA CYS A 28 -2.00 -10.46 3.15
C CYS A 28 -1.77 -9.15 3.92
N CYS A 29 -0.93 -8.28 3.37
CA CYS A 29 -0.74 -6.95 3.88
C CYS A 29 -1.89 -6.10 3.35
N ASP A 30 -2.64 -5.48 4.26
CA ASP A 30 -3.60 -4.44 3.88
C ASP A 30 -2.86 -3.34 3.12
N HIS A 31 -3.45 -2.85 2.04
CA HIS A 31 -2.85 -1.74 1.30
C HIS A 31 -2.77 -0.50 2.20
N CYS A 32 -1.58 0.10 2.28
CA CYS A 32 -1.30 1.32 3.07
C CYS A 32 -2.33 2.44 2.92
N SER A 33 -2.87 2.60 1.70
CA SER A 33 -4.01 3.48 1.45
C SER A 33 -4.76 3.01 0.21
N GLU A 34 -6.00 2.59 0.39
CA GLU A 34 -6.95 2.26 -0.68
C GLU A 34 -6.96 3.30 -1.81
N LYS A 35 -6.98 4.59 -1.45
CA LYS A 35 -7.10 5.71 -2.41
C LYS A 35 -5.77 6.19 -3.00
N ARG A 36 -4.63 5.87 -2.39
CA ARG A 36 -3.33 6.52 -2.70
C ARG A 36 -2.16 5.54 -2.82
N LYS A 37 -2.42 4.30 -3.23
CA LYS A 37 -1.43 3.21 -3.40
C LYS A 37 -0.15 3.60 -4.14
N ARG A 38 -0.18 4.59 -5.04
CA ARG A 38 0.99 5.04 -5.82
C ARG A 38 2.01 5.88 -5.04
N LEU A 39 1.58 6.52 -3.95
CA LEU A 39 2.44 7.43 -3.16
C LEU A 39 3.04 6.74 -1.94
N PHE A 40 2.51 5.58 -1.56
CA PHE A 40 3.00 4.78 -0.45
C PHE A 40 3.77 3.57 -0.98
N VAL A 41 4.86 3.24 -0.29
CA VAL A 41 5.65 2.03 -0.51
C VAL A 41 5.44 1.13 0.71
N GLN A 42 5.04 -0.11 0.44
CA GLN A 42 4.82 -1.11 1.48
C GLN A 42 6.01 -2.08 1.51
N ASP A 43 6.56 -2.28 2.70
CA ASP A 43 7.55 -3.32 2.93
C ASP A 43 6.87 -4.71 2.85
N PRO A 44 7.28 -5.59 1.93
CA PRO A 44 6.65 -6.89 1.73
C PRO A 44 6.87 -7.86 2.91
N VAL A 45 7.81 -7.61 3.82
CA VAL A 45 8.09 -8.49 4.96
C VAL A 45 7.39 -8.01 6.22
N THR A 46 7.38 -6.69 6.45
CA THR A 46 6.84 -6.09 7.68
C THR A 46 5.45 -5.47 7.51
N CYS A 47 4.93 -5.41 6.28
CA CYS A 47 3.72 -4.68 5.89
C CYS A 47 3.74 -3.18 6.26
N ARG A 48 4.89 -2.61 6.68
CA ARG A 48 5.02 -1.20 7.05
C ARG A 48 4.89 -0.30 5.84
N CYS A 49 4.19 0.80 6.05
CA CYS A 49 3.90 1.79 5.02
C CYS A 49 4.81 2.99 5.18
N SER A 50 5.47 3.37 4.09
CA SER A 50 6.34 4.54 4.02
C SER A 50 5.98 5.40 2.81
N CYS A 51 6.36 6.68 2.82
CA CYS A 51 6.19 7.55 1.66
C CYS A 51 7.22 7.25 0.58
N LYS A 52 6.78 7.30 -0.68
CA LYS A 52 7.68 7.17 -1.84
C LYS A 52 8.69 8.31 -1.93
N HIS A 53 8.26 9.51 -1.56
CA HIS A 53 9.11 10.71 -1.58
C HIS A 53 9.54 11.05 -0.17
N THR A 54 10.78 11.54 -0.04
CA THR A 54 11.35 12.06 1.20
C THR A 54 11.04 13.54 1.36
N ASP A 55 11.24 14.08 2.56
CA ASP A 55 11.10 15.52 2.83
C ASP A 55 12.02 16.36 1.94
N GLU A 56 13.26 15.91 1.75
CA GLU A 56 14.26 16.58 0.92
C GLU A 56 13.77 16.77 -0.51
N HIS A 57 13.18 15.72 -1.10
CA HIS A 57 12.59 15.79 -2.44
C HIS A 57 11.45 16.82 -2.55
N CYS A 58 10.65 17.01 -1.50
CA CYS A 58 9.62 18.05 -1.50
C CYS A 58 10.24 19.45 -1.30
N LYS A 59 11.26 19.58 -0.44
CA LYS A 59 11.96 20.84 -0.16
C LYS A 59 12.65 21.39 -1.40
N ASP A 60 13.26 20.54 -2.23
CA ASP A 60 13.85 20.95 -3.52
C ASP A 60 12.83 21.62 -4.45
N ARG A 61 11.55 21.29 -4.27
CA ARG A 61 10.43 21.84 -5.04
C ARG A 61 9.71 22.98 -4.32
N GLN A 62 10.26 23.47 -3.20
CA GLN A 62 9.66 24.50 -2.34
C GLN A 62 8.30 24.08 -1.77
N LEU A 63 8.14 22.79 -1.48
CA LEU A 63 6.95 22.17 -0.90
C LEU A 63 7.31 21.43 0.39
N GLU A 64 6.30 21.06 1.17
CA GLU A 64 6.46 20.24 2.38
C GLU A 64 5.77 18.88 2.18
N LEU A 65 6.41 17.80 2.61
CA LEU A 65 5.82 16.48 2.54
C LEU A 65 4.77 16.33 3.65
N ASN A 66 3.59 15.91 3.25
CA ASN A 66 2.54 15.53 4.17
C ASN A 66 2.61 14.02 4.43
N GLU A 67 3.21 13.60 5.53
CA GLU A 67 3.43 12.19 5.89
C GLU A 67 2.14 11.35 5.92
N ARG A 68 1.00 11.95 6.24
CA ARG A 68 -0.31 11.25 6.23
C ARG A 68 -0.79 10.90 4.83
N THR A 69 -0.26 11.58 3.81
CA THR A 69 -0.77 11.49 2.44
C THR A 69 0.30 11.23 1.39
N CYS A 70 1.56 11.34 1.79
CA CYS A 70 2.76 11.29 0.98
C CYS A 70 2.73 12.25 -0.23
N LYS A 71 2.09 13.41 -0.06
CA LYS A 71 2.05 14.50 -1.05
C LYS A 71 2.99 15.62 -0.66
N CYS A 72 3.68 16.19 -1.63
CA CYS A 72 4.33 17.48 -1.47
C CYS A 72 3.27 18.57 -1.63
N ASP A 73 2.84 19.18 -0.53
CA ASP A 73 1.84 20.24 -0.51
C ASP A 73 2.51 21.60 -0.29
N LYS A 74 1.86 22.70 -0.70
CA LYS A 74 2.36 24.04 -0.40
C LYS A 74 2.26 24.30 1.11
N PRO A 75 3.26 24.95 1.73
CA PRO A 75 3.15 25.38 3.11
C PRO A 75 1.90 26.26 3.26
N ARG A 76 1.02 25.93 4.22
CA ARG A 76 -0.09 26.80 4.58
C ARG A 76 0.48 27.96 5.38
N ARG A 77 0.93 29.00 4.68
CA ARG A 77 1.43 30.24 5.26
C ARG A 77 0.49 31.40 4.97
#